data_AF-A0A841BKV0-F1
#
_entry.id   AF-A0A841BKV0-F1
#
_cell.length_a   1.000
_cell.length_b   1.000
_cell.length_c   1.000
_cell.angle_alpha   90.00
_cell.angle_beta   90.00
_cell.angle_gamma   90.00
#
_symmetry.space_group_name_H-M   'P 1'
#
loop_
_entity.id
_entity.type
_entity.pdbx_description
1 polymer ?
#
loop_
_entity_poly.entity_id
_entity_poly.type
_entity_poly.pdbx_seq_one_letter_code
_entity_poly.pdbx_strand_id
1 'polypeptide(L)'
;MADRDDYPDRPAHHPDINDANGRGWGRGWPDCQRSKIVKVRRGGTEIAVRREISELVAILLEATEVVHGYAIKGDQTGGFNCRAIDGSDDPSNHSWGLAIDLNWDDNPWQNPFRCDLPPALVAMWWRCGFFWGGWYHGKPDTMHFEYIFRPDDVAGHLAKAKEHLMAFRDDDDARALIFRIDGLLRMKDTFDNHVNNPAEVNDLARAIKALAIEAAGARSAAQEATAAAAAAREAAVLARLDETALEAVLERVVRRVLLDRDRTGDVQPPIAADEPAASSAE
;
A
#
# COMPACT_ATOMS: atom_id res chain seq x y z
N MET A 1 8.26 19.32 10.31
CA MET A 1 9.18 18.32 9.73
C MET A 1 9.20 17.13 10.65
N ALA A 2 9.09 15.94 10.08
CA ALA A 2 9.15 14.69 10.83
C ALA A 2 10.57 14.46 11.36
N ASP A 3 10.69 13.86 12.54
CA ASP A 3 11.97 13.36 13.03
C ASP A 3 12.38 12.12 12.22
N ARG A 4 13.66 11.76 12.25
CA ARG A 4 14.14 10.52 11.63
C ARG A 4 13.45 9.29 12.20
N ASP A 5 13.12 9.32 13.49
CA ASP A 5 12.48 8.21 14.20
C ASP A 5 10.98 8.04 13.84
N ASP A 6 10.38 9.00 13.12
CA ASP A 6 9.00 8.88 12.62
C ASP A 6 8.91 8.00 11.35
N TYR A 7 10.05 7.73 10.69
CA TYR A 7 10.10 6.95 9.46
C TYR A 7 10.19 5.44 9.74
N PRO A 8 9.74 4.59 8.80
CA PRO A 8 9.87 3.14 8.97
C PRO A 8 11.32 2.74 9.21
N ASP A 9 11.51 1.71 10.04
CA ASP A 9 12.84 1.14 10.28
C ASP A 9 13.52 0.77 8.96
N ARG A 10 14.84 0.97 8.91
CA ARG A 10 15.65 0.52 7.78
C ARG A 10 15.41 -0.99 7.58
N PRO A 11 14.98 -1.42 6.39
CA PRO A 11 14.78 -2.83 6.11
C PRO A 11 16.09 -3.61 6.26
N ALA A 12 15.99 -4.87 6.69
CA ALA A 12 17.12 -5.79 6.67
C ALA A 12 17.72 -5.83 5.26
N HIS A 13 19.05 -5.84 5.18
CA HIS A 13 19.79 -5.73 3.92
C HIS A 13 19.26 -6.74 2.90
N HIS A 14 18.87 -6.27 1.70
CA HIS A 14 18.50 -7.16 0.61
C HIS A 14 19.76 -7.95 0.18
N PRO A 15 19.66 -9.28 -0.05
CA PRO A 15 20.81 -10.15 -0.28
C PRO A 15 21.56 -9.88 -1.60
N ASP A 16 20.93 -9.19 -2.55
CA ASP A 16 21.58 -8.77 -3.81
C ASP A 16 22.41 -7.49 -3.58
N ILE A 17 23.58 -7.66 -2.98
CA ILE A 17 24.58 -6.60 -2.70
C ILE A 17 25.26 -6.02 -3.94
N ASN A 18 24.92 -6.50 -5.14
CA ASN A 18 25.51 -6.02 -6.38
C ASN A 18 24.79 -4.76 -6.87
N ASP A 19 25.52 -3.94 -7.62
CA ASP A 19 24.96 -2.82 -8.38
C ASP A 19 23.82 -3.27 -9.33
N ALA A 20 23.15 -2.32 -9.98
CA ALA A 20 22.04 -2.69 -10.87
C ALA A 20 22.49 -3.62 -12.02
N ASN A 21 23.75 -3.58 -12.45
CA ASN A 21 24.27 -4.54 -13.43
C ASN A 21 24.24 -5.98 -12.90
N GLY A 22 24.74 -6.23 -11.69
CA GLY A 22 24.69 -7.54 -11.05
C GLY A 22 23.27 -8.02 -10.71
N ARG A 23 22.31 -7.09 -10.61
CA ARG A 23 20.86 -7.41 -10.51
C ARG A 23 20.20 -7.72 -11.85
N GLY A 24 20.93 -7.66 -12.96
CA GLY A 24 20.44 -8.01 -14.30
C GLY A 24 19.96 -6.84 -15.15
N TRP A 25 20.23 -5.59 -14.75
CA TRP A 25 19.79 -4.41 -15.51
C TRP A 25 20.73 -4.05 -16.68
N GLY A 26 21.91 -4.66 -16.75
CA GLY A 26 22.94 -4.44 -17.77
C GLY A 26 23.84 -3.26 -17.45
N ARG A 27 24.49 -2.66 -18.45
CA ARG A 27 25.46 -1.57 -18.26
C ARG A 27 24.83 -0.27 -17.72
N GLY A 28 25.53 0.34 -16.75
CA GLY A 28 25.31 1.69 -16.22
C GLY A 28 26.38 2.64 -16.72
N TRP A 29 26.67 3.69 -15.96
CA TRP A 29 27.79 4.60 -16.26
C TRP A 29 29.13 3.84 -16.43
N PRO A 30 30.02 4.27 -17.35
CA PRO A 30 29.84 5.36 -18.32
C PRO A 30 28.99 5.01 -19.55
N ASP A 31 28.71 3.72 -19.78
CA ASP A 31 28.04 3.18 -20.97
C ASP A 31 26.52 3.00 -20.79
N CYS A 32 25.84 4.05 -20.32
CA CYS A 32 24.43 3.98 -19.98
C CYS A 32 23.54 3.55 -21.15
N GLN A 33 22.58 2.68 -20.89
CA GLN A 33 21.60 2.18 -21.85
C GLN A 33 20.50 3.22 -22.18
N ARG A 34 20.87 4.38 -22.76
CA ARG A 34 19.96 5.50 -23.06
C ARG A 34 18.73 5.11 -23.87
N SER A 35 18.84 4.09 -24.74
CA SER A 35 17.72 3.56 -25.54
C SER A 35 16.60 2.92 -24.71
N LYS A 36 16.88 2.57 -23.45
CA LYS A 36 15.90 2.04 -22.49
C LYS A 36 15.27 3.12 -21.61
N ILE A 37 15.70 4.37 -21.73
CA ILE A 37 15.17 5.47 -20.93
C ILE A 37 13.96 6.08 -21.64
N VAL A 38 12.88 6.27 -20.90
CA VAL A 38 11.63 6.89 -21.34
C VAL A 38 11.23 8.00 -20.38
N LYS A 39 10.40 8.94 -20.86
CA LYS A 39 9.88 10.02 -20.03
C LYS A 39 8.50 9.64 -19.50
N VAL A 40 8.32 9.71 -18.19
CA VAL A 40 7.04 9.57 -17.51
C VAL A 40 6.53 10.97 -17.18
N ARG A 41 5.28 11.27 -17.53
CA ARG A 41 4.60 12.53 -17.20
C ARG A 41 3.43 12.26 -16.27
N ARG A 42 3.46 12.83 -15.07
CA ARG A 42 2.40 12.75 -14.05
C ARG A 42 2.56 13.92 -13.08
N GLY A 43 1.45 14.49 -12.59
CA GLY A 43 1.54 15.52 -11.54
C GLY A 43 2.28 16.81 -11.93
N GLY A 44 2.19 17.24 -13.20
CA GLY A 44 2.98 18.37 -13.69
C GLY A 44 4.49 18.13 -13.80
N THR A 45 4.96 16.92 -13.46
CA THR A 45 6.37 16.53 -13.48
C THR A 45 6.67 15.62 -14.67
N GLU A 46 7.85 15.81 -15.27
CA GLU A 46 8.40 14.93 -16.30
C GLU A 46 9.73 14.35 -15.83
N ILE A 47 9.77 13.05 -15.54
CA ILE A 47 11.01 12.37 -15.17
C ILE A 47 11.43 11.32 -16.19
N ALA A 48 12.73 11.23 -16.43
CA ALA A 48 13.32 10.19 -17.25
C ALA A 48 13.60 8.95 -16.38
N VAL A 49 13.06 7.80 -16.72
CA VAL A 49 13.28 6.53 -16.01
C VAL A 49 13.45 5.40 -17.01
N ARG A 50 13.90 4.24 -16.53
CA ARG A 50 13.96 3.04 -17.35
C ARG A 50 12.55 2.57 -17.73
N ARG A 51 12.38 2.16 -19.00
CA ARG A 51 11.12 1.69 -19.59
C ARG A 51 10.46 0.59 -18.77
N GLU A 52 11.24 -0.37 -18.32
CA GLU A 52 10.75 -1.52 -17.56
C GLU A 52 10.02 -1.10 -16.27
N ILE A 53 10.42 0.00 -15.61
CA ILE A 53 9.77 0.50 -14.38
C ILE A 53 8.84 1.70 -14.63
N SER A 54 8.66 2.13 -15.88
CA SER A 54 8.00 3.41 -16.16
C SER A 54 6.54 3.46 -15.71
N GLU A 55 5.81 2.36 -15.85
CA GLU A 55 4.42 2.28 -15.38
C GLU A 55 4.35 2.27 -13.84
N LEU A 56 5.23 1.50 -13.19
CA LEU A 56 5.34 1.47 -11.73
C LEU A 56 5.59 2.88 -11.19
N VAL A 57 6.60 3.56 -11.73
CA VAL A 57 6.93 4.93 -11.31
C VAL A 57 5.78 5.90 -11.58
N ALA A 58 5.09 5.80 -12.72
CA ALA A 58 3.94 6.65 -13.01
C ALA A 58 2.84 6.53 -11.93
N ILE A 59 2.56 5.33 -11.47
CA ILE A 59 1.57 5.07 -10.41
C ILE A 59 2.07 5.57 -9.06
N LEU A 60 3.36 5.39 -8.73
CA LEU A 60 3.93 5.88 -7.48
C LEU A 60 3.93 7.41 -7.38
N LEU A 61 4.22 8.11 -8.49
CA LEU A 61 4.12 9.58 -8.54
C LEU A 61 2.67 10.03 -8.34
N GLU A 62 1.71 9.36 -8.98
CA GLU A 62 0.30 9.66 -8.79
C GLU A 62 -0.14 9.42 -7.34
N ALA A 63 0.21 8.27 -6.77
CA ALA A 63 -0.11 7.93 -5.38
C ALA A 63 0.55 8.90 -4.38
N THR A 64 1.76 9.38 -4.68
CA THR A 64 2.45 10.39 -3.89
C THR A 64 1.61 11.67 -3.75
N GLU A 65 1.03 12.15 -4.85
CA GLU A 65 0.19 13.35 -4.81
C GLU A 65 -1.21 13.06 -4.26
N VAL A 66 -1.90 12.04 -4.78
CA VAL A 66 -3.34 11.84 -4.49
C VAL A 66 -3.58 11.13 -3.18
N VAL A 67 -2.80 10.09 -2.86
CA VAL A 67 -2.98 9.28 -1.64
C VAL A 67 -2.29 9.93 -0.45
N HIS A 68 -1.09 10.48 -0.67
CA HIS A 68 -0.27 11.04 0.40
C HIS A 68 -0.31 12.57 0.48
N GLY A 69 -1.01 13.25 -0.44
CA GLY A 69 -1.17 14.70 -0.42
C GLY A 69 0.14 15.47 -0.59
N TYR A 70 1.18 14.84 -1.13
CA TYR A 70 2.51 15.42 -1.24
C TYR A 70 2.71 16.03 -2.63
N ALA A 71 2.81 17.35 -2.69
CA ALA A 71 2.97 18.07 -3.95
C ALA A 71 4.37 17.88 -4.54
N ILE A 72 4.45 17.30 -5.73
CA ILE A 72 5.72 17.09 -6.44
C ILE A 72 6.08 18.37 -7.19
N LYS A 73 7.28 18.89 -6.91
CA LYS A 73 7.85 20.06 -7.58
C LYS A 73 8.69 19.57 -8.75
N GLY A 74 8.16 19.74 -9.97
CA GLY A 74 8.77 19.19 -11.19
C GLY A 74 10.15 19.78 -11.54
N ASP A 75 10.44 21.00 -11.08
CA ASP A 75 11.75 21.65 -11.18
C ASP A 75 12.73 21.21 -10.08
N GLN A 76 12.26 20.43 -9.10
CA GLN A 76 13.03 19.89 -7.98
C GLN A 76 12.98 18.35 -7.90
N THR A 77 12.56 17.70 -8.98
CA THR A 77 12.37 16.25 -9.03
C THR A 77 13.02 15.68 -10.29
N GLY A 78 13.80 14.61 -10.14
CA GLY A 78 14.67 14.11 -11.19
C GLY A 78 14.79 12.59 -11.22
N GLY A 79 15.24 12.05 -12.35
CA GLY A 79 15.44 10.62 -12.55
C GLY A 79 16.80 10.31 -13.18
N PHE A 80 16.79 9.65 -14.33
CA PHE A 80 17.97 9.23 -15.07
C PHE A 80 19.03 10.34 -15.22
N ASN A 81 20.24 10.03 -14.77
CA ASN A 81 21.44 10.82 -14.98
C ASN A 81 22.62 9.86 -15.14
N CYS A 82 23.26 9.88 -16.31
CA CYS A 82 24.38 9.00 -16.60
C CYS A 82 25.66 9.49 -15.92
N ARG A 83 25.85 9.10 -14.66
CA ARG A 83 26.97 9.52 -13.82
C ARG A 83 27.42 8.41 -12.85
N ALA A 84 28.64 8.54 -12.34
CA ALA A 84 29.07 7.83 -11.15
C ALA A 84 28.40 8.40 -9.89
N ILE A 85 28.53 7.69 -8.77
CA ILE A 85 28.23 8.20 -7.43
C ILE A 85 29.22 9.34 -7.12
N ASP A 86 28.78 10.36 -6.39
CA ASP A 86 29.65 11.49 -6.05
C ASP A 86 30.86 11.01 -5.23
N GLY A 87 32.07 11.37 -5.68
CA GLY A 87 33.32 10.95 -5.04
C GLY A 87 33.74 9.49 -5.26
N SER A 88 33.13 8.75 -6.18
CA SER A 88 33.57 7.40 -6.56
C SER A 88 33.57 7.16 -8.08
N ASP A 89 34.14 6.03 -8.49
CA ASP A 89 34.08 5.52 -9.88
C ASP A 89 32.96 4.47 -10.06
N ASP A 90 32.12 4.28 -9.04
CA ASP A 90 31.02 3.32 -9.09
C ASP A 90 29.80 3.94 -9.77
N PRO A 91 29.09 3.20 -10.65
CA PRO A 91 27.93 3.76 -11.32
C PRO A 91 26.79 4.04 -10.34
N SER A 92 26.17 5.22 -10.44
CA SER A 92 24.97 5.55 -9.64
C SER A 92 23.74 4.82 -10.17
N ASN A 93 22.77 4.47 -9.31
CA ASN A 93 21.48 3.91 -9.76
C ASN A 93 20.71 4.85 -10.72
N HIS A 94 20.96 6.17 -10.68
CA HIS A 94 20.48 7.11 -11.69
C HIS A 94 20.97 6.77 -13.10
N SER A 95 22.15 6.17 -13.24
CA SER A 95 22.74 5.82 -14.54
C SER A 95 22.01 4.69 -15.26
N TRP A 96 21.18 3.92 -14.55
CA TRP A 96 20.29 2.91 -15.14
C TRP A 96 18.86 3.40 -15.33
N GLY A 97 18.51 4.60 -14.84
CA GLY A 97 17.15 5.11 -14.78
C GLY A 97 16.29 4.41 -13.73
N LEU A 98 16.92 3.94 -12.65
CA LEU A 98 16.28 3.19 -11.56
C LEU A 98 16.16 3.99 -10.26
N ALA A 99 16.62 5.24 -10.26
CA ALA A 99 16.50 6.14 -9.12
C ALA A 99 15.70 7.38 -9.46
N ILE A 100 14.99 7.90 -8.47
CA ILE A 100 14.21 9.14 -8.50
C ILE A 100 14.58 9.96 -7.27
N ASP A 101 14.85 11.25 -7.46
CA ASP A 101 15.01 12.23 -6.38
C ASP A 101 13.75 13.10 -6.33
N LEU A 102 13.08 13.18 -5.18
CA LEU A 102 11.85 13.97 -4.98
C LEU A 102 12.13 15.25 -4.18
N ASN A 103 11.74 16.40 -4.73
CA ASN A 103 11.80 17.73 -4.09
C ASN A 103 13.13 17.99 -3.35
N TRP A 104 14.26 17.96 -4.08
CA TRP A 104 15.60 17.97 -3.47
C TRP A 104 15.92 19.19 -2.59
N ASP A 105 15.27 20.33 -2.81
CA ASP A 105 15.45 21.51 -1.96
C ASP A 105 14.76 21.35 -0.59
N ASP A 106 13.71 20.53 -0.51
CA ASP A 106 13.01 20.20 0.74
C ASP A 106 13.59 18.97 1.43
N ASN A 107 14.10 18.02 0.64
CA ASN A 107 14.65 16.74 1.08
C ASN A 107 16.15 16.58 0.72
N PRO A 108 17.03 17.48 1.18
CA PRO A 108 18.43 17.49 0.75
C PRO A 108 19.24 16.33 1.30
N TRP A 109 20.27 15.94 0.54
CA TRP A 109 21.37 15.12 1.03
C TRP A 109 22.21 15.89 2.05
N GLN A 110 21.92 15.73 3.34
CA GLN A 110 22.57 16.50 4.42
C GLN A 110 22.54 15.83 5.79
N ASN A 111 23.32 16.40 6.71
CA ASN A 111 23.27 16.14 8.15
C ASN A 111 23.37 17.51 8.87
N PRO A 112 22.43 17.89 9.77
CA PRO A 112 21.36 17.10 10.38
C PRO A 112 20.24 16.70 9.41
N PHE A 113 19.56 15.59 9.74
CA PHE A 113 18.45 15.04 8.98
C PHE A 113 17.38 16.11 8.70
N ARG A 114 16.89 16.16 7.45
CA ARG A 114 15.78 17.01 7.03
C ARG A 114 14.96 16.26 5.99
N CYS A 115 13.66 16.16 6.24
CA CYS A 115 12.73 15.52 5.33
C CYS A 115 11.31 16.02 5.60
N ASP A 116 10.56 16.30 4.55
CA ASP A 116 9.14 16.64 4.60
C ASP A 116 8.23 15.61 3.93
N LEU A 117 8.80 14.54 3.36
CA LEU A 117 8.06 13.41 2.85
C LEU A 117 7.25 12.74 3.97
N PRO A 118 5.95 12.44 3.78
CA PRO A 118 5.18 11.70 4.76
C PRO A 118 5.80 10.31 5.03
N PRO A 119 5.92 9.84 6.28
CA PRO A 119 6.42 8.49 6.57
C PRO A 119 5.66 7.37 5.84
N ALA A 120 4.34 7.54 5.67
CA ALA A 120 3.51 6.61 4.91
C ALA A 120 3.84 6.57 3.41
N LEU A 121 4.31 7.68 2.82
CA LEU A 121 4.82 7.72 1.44
C LEU A 121 6.08 6.88 1.34
N VAL A 122 7.05 7.06 2.25
CA VAL A 122 8.30 6.28 2.28
C VAL A 122 7.99 4.79 2.42
N ALA A 123 7.07 4.42 3.31
CA ALA A 123 6.62 3.04 3.47
C ALA A 123 5.99 2.45 2.20
N MET A 124 5.21 3.26 1.47
CA MET A 124 4.58 2.86 0.20
C MET A 124 5.62 2.61 -0.90
N TRP A 125 6.58 3.52 -1.08
CA TRP A 125 7.67 3.36 -2.04
C TRP A 125 8.50 2.10 -1.74
N TRP A 126 8.80 1.84 -0.47
CA TRP A 126 9.48 0.62 -0.04
C TRP A 126 8.71 -0.66 -0.35
N ARG A 127 7.40 -0.70 -0.06
CA ARG A 127 6.54 -1.84 -0.41
C ARG A 127 6.57 -2.14 -1.92
N CYS A 128 6.81 -1.11 -2.73
CA CYS A 128 6.89 -1.16 -4.18
C CYS A 128 8.33 -1.27 -4.73
N GLY A 129 9.29 -1.67 -3.89
CA GLY A 129 10.63 -2.06 -4.31
C GLY A 129 11.69 -0.94 -4.29
N PHE A 130 11.34 0.25 -3.81
CA PHE A 130 12.28 1.37 -3.74
C PHE A 130 12.90 1.51 -2.35
N PHE A 131 14.22 1.40 -2.28
CA PHE A 131 14.98 1.73 -1.08
C PHE A 131 15.10 3.25 -0.96
N TRP A 132 14.97 3.77 0.27
CA TRP A 132 15.03 5.20 0.56
C TRP A 132 16.39 5.60 1.11
N GLY A 133 17.01 6.62 0.52
CA GLY A 133 18.32 7.14 0.92
C GLY A 133 18.34 7.80 2.30
N GLY A 134 17.17 8.14 2.87
CA GLY A 134 17.04 8.57 4.26
C GLY A 134 17.52 7.52 5.29
N TRP A 135 17.58 6.24 4.87
CA TRP A 135 18.13 5.16 5.69
C TRP A 135 19.66 5.05 5.65
N TYR A 136 20.35 5.84 4.84
CA TYR A 136 21.81 5.83 4.81
C TYR A 136 22.40 6.27 6.16
N HIS A 137 23.54 5.68 6.50
CA HIS A 137 24.28 6.02 7.71
C HIS A 137 25.15 7.26 7.45
N GLY A 138 25.38 8.07 8.48
CA GLY A 138 26.18 9.29 8.39
C GLY A 138 25.40 10.48 7.81
N LYS A 139 25.25 10.53 6.47
CA LYS A 139 24.62 11.64 5.76
C LYS A 139 23.41 11.13 4.95
N PRO A 140 22.18 11.20 5.52
CA PRO A 140 20.95 10.78 4.85
C PRO A 140 20.71 11.50 3.54
N ASP A 141 20.22 10.77 2.54
CA ASP A 141 19.81 11.30 1.23
C ASP A 141 18.29 11.19 1.07
N THR A 142 17.56 12.16 1.64
CA THR A 142 16.12 12.01 1.89
C THR A 142 15.26 12.20 0.64
N MET A 143 15.78 12.86 -0.40
CA MET A 143 15.14 12.92 -1.72
C MET A 143 15.19 11.58 -2.46
N HIS A 144 16.21 10.74 -2.17
CA HIS A 144 16.61 9.64 -3.02
C HIS A 144 15.80 8.37 -2.80
N PHE A 145 15.22 7.85 -3.89
CA PHE A 145 14.59 6.55 -3.96
C PHE A 145 15.20 5.73 -5.08
N GLU A 146 15.64 4.51 -4.77
CA GLU A 146 16.27 3.63 -5.77
C GLU A 146 15.60 2.25 -5.82
N TYR A 147 15.30 1.78 -7.03
CA TYR A 147 14.79 0.42 -7.24
C TYR A 147 15.94 -0.58 -7.10
N ILE A 148 15.88 -1.41 -6.05
CA ILE A 148 16.97 -2.33 -5.67
C ILE A 148 16.71 -3.80 -6.00
N PHE A 149 15.66 -4.08 -6.77
CA PHE A 149 15.26 -5.45 -7.15
C PHE A 149 15.63 -5.77 -8.60
N ARG A 150 15.35 -7.00 -9.04
CA ARG A 150 15.63 -7.47 -10.39
C ARG A 150 14.49 -7.05 -11.35
N PRO A 151 14.71 -7.10 -12.67
CA PRO A 151 13.65 -6.83 -13.64
C PRO A 151 12.40 -7.70 -13.45
N ASP A 152 12.58 -8.97 -13.08
CA ASP A 152 11.47 -9.93 -12.93
C ASP A 152 10.54 -9.58 -11.75
N ASP A 153 11.04 -8.83 -10.75
CA ASP A 153 10.27 -8.41 -9.58
C ASP A 153 9.31 -7.25 -9.87
N VAL A 154 9.51 -6.54 -10.99
CA VAL A 154 8.78 -5.29 -11.30
C VAL A 154 7.27 -5.52 -11.38
N ALA A 155 6.84 -6.64 -11.96
CA ALA A 155 5.42 -6.94 -12.09
C ALA A 155 4.72 -7.07 -10.72
N GLY A 156 5.38 -7.71 -9.75
CA GLY A 156 4.87 -7.85 -8.39
C GLY A 156 4.80 -6.51 -7.65
N HIS A 157 5.80 -5.65 -7.83
CA HIS A 157 5.78 -4.31 -7.26
C HIS A 157 4.76 -3.37 -7.92
N LEU A 158 4.56 -3.50 -9.24
CA LEU A 158 3.52 -2.80 -9.98
C LEU A 158 2.12 -3.18 -9.47
N ALA A 159 1.87 -4.46 -9.18
CA ALA A 159 0.61 -4.90 -8.61
C ALA A 159 0.34 -4.25 -7.24
N LYS A 160 1.35 -4.20 -6.35
CA LYS A 160 1.25 -3.53 -5.05
C LYS A 160 0.99 -2.03 -5.18
N ALA A 161 1.61 -1.35 -6.15
CA ALA A 161 1.38 0.06 -6.40
C ALA A 161 -0.06 0.33 -6.89
N LYS A 162 -0.57 -0.53 -7.78
CA LYS A 162 -1.97 -0.47 -8.26
C LYS A 162 -2.96 -0.68 -7.11
N GLU A 163 -2.73 -1.69 -6.28
CA GLU A 163 -3.55 -1.97 -5.08
C GLU A 163 -3.60 -0.76 -4.15
N HIS A 164 -2.45 -0.15 -3.85
CA HIS A 164 -2.37 1.02 -2.96
C HIS A 164 -3.15 2.22 -3.50
N LEU A 165 -3.07 2.47 -4.81
CA LEU A 165 -3.80 3.57 -5.46
C LEU A 165 -5.31 3.27 -5.54
N MET A 166 -5.71 2.03 -5.83
CA MET A 166 -7.12 1.63 -5.92
C MET A 166 -7.82 1.72 -4.57
N ALA A 167 -7.19 1.23 -3.49
CA ALA A 167 -7.77 1.27 -2.14
C ALA A 167 -8.12 2.71 -1.70
N PHE A 168 -7.29 3.69 -2.06
CA PHE A 168 -7.59 5.09 -1.77
C PHE A 168 -8.79 5.61 -2.58
N ARG A 169 -8.91 5.23 -3.85
CA ARG A 169 -10.02 5.66 -4.71
C ARG A 169 -11.35 5.09 -4.24
N ASP A 170 -11.37 3.81 -3.88
CA ASP A 170 -12.58 3.18 -3.32
C ASP A 170 -13.01 3.86 -2.02
N ASP A 171 -12.05 4.22 -1.14
CA ASP A 171 -12.31 4.98 0.08
C ASP A 171 -12.82 6.41 -0.21
N ASP A 172 -12.28 7.09 -1.21
CA ASP A 172 -12.69 8.44 -1.59
C ASP A 172 -14.09 8.46 -2.22
N ASP A 173 -14.38 7.49 -3.10
CA ASP A 173 -15.71 7.28 -3.69
C ASP A 173 -16.74 6.96 -2.58
N ALA A 174 -16.38 6.12 -1.62
CA ALA A 174 -17.23 5.84 -0.47
C ALA A 174 -17.50 7.10 0.38
N ARG A 175 -16.50 7.96 0.61
CA ARG A 175 -16.66 9.23 1.32
C ARG A 175 -17.55 10.20 0.56
N ALA A 176 -17.35 10.35 -0.75
CA ALA A 176 -18.16 11.21 -1.60
C ALA A 176 -19.64 10.79 -1.60
N LEU A 177 -19.89 9.48 -1.62
CA LEU A 177 -21.24 8.92 -1.55
C LEU A 177 -21.90 9.16 -0.18
N ILE A 178 -21.18 8.97 0.93
CA ILE A 178 -21.67 9.30 2.28
C ILE A 178 -22.06 10.77 2.37
N PHE A 179 -21.21 11.68 1.86
CA PHE A 179 -21.49 13.11 1.87
C PHE A 179 -22.79 13.46 1.12
N ARG A 180 -23.04 12.81 -0.03
CA ARG A 180 -24.31 12.95 -0.77
C ARG A 180 -25.50 12.45 0.04
N ILE A 181 -25.38 11.30 0.70
CA ILE A 181 -26.43 10.75 1.56
C ILE A 181 -26.76 11.73 2.70
N ASP A 182 -25.75 12.26 3.40
CA ASP A 182 -25.94 13.24 4.47
C ASP A 182 -26.58 14.55 3.98
N GLY A 183 -26.26 14.96 2.75
CA GLY A 183 -26.95 16.07 2.08
C GLY A 183 -28.45 15.79 1.89
N LEU A 184 -28.79 14.62 1.36
CA LEU A 184 -30.19 14.23 1.12
C LEU A 184 -30.98 14.02 2.42
N LEU A 185 -30.36 13.47 3.47
CA LEU A 185 -30.98 13.32 4.78
C LEU A 185 -31.36 14.70 5.38
N ARG A 186 -30.46 15.69 5.31
CA ARG A 186 -30.75 17.06 5.73
C ARG A 186 -31.89 17.70 4.92
N MET A 187 -31.94 17.44 3.62
CA MET A 187 -33.07 17.90 2.78
C MET A 187 -34.39 17.23 3.19
N LYS A 188 -34.38 15.93 3.47
CA LYS A 188 -35.56 15.19 3.92
C LYS A 188 -36.10 15.77 5.23
N ASP A 189 -35.23 16.02 6.21
CA ASP A 189 -35.64 16.63 7.49
C ASP A 189 -36.26 18.01 7.29
N THR A 190 -35.77 18.78 6.30
CA THR A 190 -36.36 20.08 5.95
C THR A 190 -37.74 19.91 5.30
N PHE A 191 -37.90 18.93 4.39
CA PHE A 191 -39.17 18.63 3.71
C PHE A 191 -40.24 18.14 4.69
N ASP A 192 -39.93 17.18 5.56
CA ASP A 192 -40.88 16.64 6.54
C ASP A 192 -41.41 17.72 7.49
N ASN A 193 -40.59 18.73 7.78
CA ASN A 193 -40.97 19.84 8.65
C ASN A 193 -41.76 20.94 7.94
N HIS A 194 -41.76 21.04 6.60
CA HIS A 194 -42.29 22.21 5.87
C HIS A 194 -43.21 21.88 4.67
N VAL A 195 -43.33 20.62 4.25
CA VAL A 195 -44.08 20.22 3.03
C VAL A 195 -45.15 19.17 3.35
N ASN A 196 -46.39 19.42 2.92
CA ASN A 196 -47.55 18.55 3.15
C ASN A 196 -47.78 17.48 2.06
N ASN A 197 -46.90 17.35 1.04
CA ASN A 197 -47.08 16.43 -0.09
C ASN A 197 -46.37 15.08 0.15
N PRO A 198 -47.10 13.97 0.40
CA PRO A 198 -46.51 12.67 0.72
C PRO A 198 -45.76 12.00 -0.44
N ALA A 199 -46.04 12.38 -1.69
CA ALA A 199 -45.39 11.78 -2.85
C ALA A 199 -43.92 12.20 -2.98
N GLU A 200 -43.63 13.49 -2.78
CA GLU A 200 -42.27 14.05 -2.87
C GLU A 200 -41.38 13.51 -1.75
N VAL A 201 -41.91 13.36 -0.53
CA VAL A 201 -41.19 12.76 0.61
C VAL A 201 -40.84 11.30 0.32
N ASN A 202 -41.76 10.54 -0.30
CA ASN A 202 -41.53 9.14 -0.65
C ASN A 202 -40.51 8.95 -1.79
N ASP A 203 -40.51 9.85 -2.79
CA ASP A 203 -39.51 9.83 -3.86
C ASP A 203 -38.10 10.10 -3.31
N LEU A 204 -37.94 11.09 -2.44
CA LEU A 204 -36.67 11.40 -1.78
C LEU A 204 -36.18 10.25 -0.89
N ALA A 205 -37.07 9.63 -0.11
CA ALA A 205 -36.74 8.47 0.70
C ALA A 205 -36.26 7.25 -0.13
N ARG A 206 -36.83 7.04 -1.32
CA ARG A 206 -36.38 6.01 -2.27
C ARG A 206 -34.97 6.30 -2.79
N ALA A 207 -34.69 7.55 -3.17
CA ALA A 207 -33.36 7.96 -3.62
C ALA A 207 -32.29 7.76 -2.53
N ILE A 208 -32.60 8.11 -1.27
CA ILE A 208 -31.71 7.89 -0.12
C ILE A 208 -31.41 6.39 0.06
N LYS A 209 -32.44 5.53 0.02
CA LYS A 209 -32.27 4.07 0.15
C LYS A 209 -31.41 3.48 -0.96
N ALA A 210 -31.61 3.90 -2.21
CA ALA A 210 -30.81 3.40 -3.33
C ALA A 210 -29.32 3.73 -3.15
N LEU A 211 -29.01 4.97 -2.75
CA LEU A 211 -27.62 5.41 -2.50
C LEU A 211 -27.00 4.71 -1.29
N ALA A 212 -27.78 4.45 -0.24
CA ALA A 212 -27.30 3.70 0.93
C ALA A 212 -26.93 2.25 0.58
N ILE A 213 -27.66 1.61 -0.34
CA ILE A 213 -27.35 0.27 -0.85
C ILE A 213 -26.05 0.30 -1.68
N GLU A 214 -25.89 1.29 -2.56
CA GLU A 214 -24.66 1.48 -3.33
C GLU A 214 -23.44 1.68 -2.40
N ALA A 215 -23.60 2.46 -1.33
CA ALA A 215 -22.55 2.69 -0.34
C ALA A 215 -22.18 1.42 0.45
N ALA A 216 -23.17 0.58 0.76
CA ALA A 216 -22.92 -0.71 1.39
C ALA A 216 -22.14 -1.65 0.44
N GLY A 217 -22.51 -1.67 -0.85
CA GLY A 217 -21.79 -2.44 -1.87
C GLY A 217 -20.33 -2.01 -2.04
N ALA A 218 -20.07 -0.69 -2.13
CA ALA A 218 -18.71 -0.15 -2.24
C ALA A 218 -17.84 -0.50 -1.02
N ARG A 219 -18.39 -0.41 0.21
CA ARG A 219 -17.67 -0.82 1.42
C ARG A 219 -17.37 -2.31 1.45
N SER A 220 -18.31 -3.15 1.03
CA SER A 220 -18.08 -4.60 0.95
C SER A 220 -16.97 -4.93 -0.06
N ALA A 221 -16.94 -4.27 -1.22
CA ALA A 221 -15.87 -4.45 -2.20
C ALA A 221 -14.47 -4.04 -1.66
N ALA A 222 -14.39 -2.90 -0.96
CA ALA A 222 -13.14 -2.46 -0.33
C ALA A 222 -12.67 -3.41 0.80
N GLN A 223 -13.61 -3.95 1.59
CA GLN A 223 -13.32 -4.97 2.60
C GLN A 223 -12.86 -6.29 2.00
N GLU A 224 -13.49 -6.74 0.90
CA GLU A 224 -13.09 -7.95 0.17
C GLU A 224 -11.71 -7.79 -0.49
N ALA A 225 -11.40 -6.64 -1.07
CA ALA A 225 -10.07 -6.34 -1.61
C ALA A 225 -8.98 -6.38 -0.52
N THR A 226 -9.28 -5.82 0.65
CA THR A 226 -8.37 -5.85 1.82
C THR A 226 -8.21 -7.28 2.35
N ALA A 227 -9.28 -8.08 2.38
CA ALA A 227 -9.24 -9.49 2.78
C ALA A 227 -8.48 -10.36 1.78
N ALA A 228 -8.61 -10.09 0.47
CA ALA A 228 -7.83 -10.77 -0.58
C ALA A 228 -6.32 -10.45 -0.45
N ALA A 229 -5.96 -9.21 -0.13
CA ALA A 229 -4.58 -8.82 0.17
C ALA A 229 -4.04 -9.48 1.45
N ALA A 230 -4.88 -9.64 2.47
CA ALA A 230 -4.54 -10.37 3.70
C ALA A 230 -4.37 -11.88 3.44
N ALA A 231 -5.25 -12.49 2.65
CA ALA A 231 -5.17 -13.88 2.23
C ALA A 231 -3.95 -14.14 1.33
N ALA A 232 -3.59 -13.20 0.45
CA ALA A 232 -2.37 -13.27 -0.34
C ALA A 232 -1.11 -13.17 0.53
N ARG A 233 -1.15 -12.36 1.60
CA ARG A 233 -0.07 -12.30 2.61
C ARG A 233 0.03 -13.60 3.40
N GLU A 234 -1.09 -14.17 3.83
CA GLU A 234 -1.13 -15.45 4.53
C GLU A 234 -0.63 -16.58 3.63
N ALA A 235 -1.08 -16.62 2.37
CA ALA A 235 -0.59 -17.58 1.37
C ALA A 235 0.90 -17.40 1.07
N ALA A 236 1.41 -16.15 1.04
CA ALA A 236 2.83 -15.88 0.86
C ALA A 236 3.67 -16.23 2.11
N VAL A 237 3.10 -16.16 3.31
CA VAL A 237 3.72 -16.63 4.55
C VAL A 237 3.76 -18.16 4.56
N LEU A 238 2.64 -18.82 4.22
CA LEU A 238 2.54 -20.28 4.12
C LEU A 238 3.46 -20.83 3.02
N ALA A 239 3.59 -20.16 1.88
CA ALA A 239 4.50 -20.55 0.79
C ALA A 239 6.00 -20.38 1.12
N ARG A 240 6.34 -19.67 2.22
CA ARG A 240 7.71 -19.50 2.72
C ARG A 240 8.06 -20.44 3.87
N LEU A 241 7.09 -21.21 4.36
CA LEU A 241 7.32 -22.25 5.36
C LEU A 241 7.53 -23.57 4.61
N ASP A 242 8.71 -24.19 4.76
CA ASP A 242 8.89 -25.56 4.32
C ASP A 242 7.95 -26.50 5.12
N GLU A 243 7.63 -27.67 4.58
CA GLU A 243 6.74 -28.66 5.23
C GLU A 243 7.20 -29.02 6.66
N THR A 244 8.50 -28.94 6.94
CA THR A 244 9.10 -29.24 8.25
C THR A 244 8.85 -28.10 9.27
N ALA A 245 8.83 -26.84 8.80
CA ALA A 245 8.49 -25.67 9.59
C ALA A 245 6.98 -25.59 9.90
N LEU A 246 6.13 -26.05 8.97
CA LEU A 246 4.68 -26.13 9.17
C LEU A 246 4.35 -27.13 10.30
N GLU A 247 4.99 -28.31 10.30
CA GLU A 247 4.84 -29.30 11.38
C GLU A 247 5.29 -28.73 12.74
N ALA A 248 6.42 -28.02 12.80
CA ALA A 248 6.92 -27.45 14.05
C ALA A 248 6.03 -26.32 14.60
N VAL A 249 5.41 -25.52 13.72
CA VAL A 249 4.45 -24.48 14.11
C VAL A 249 3.13 -25.10 14.55
N LEU A 250 2.61 -26.09 13.82
CA LEU A 250 1.43 -26.85 14.22
C LEU A 250 1.65 -27.56 15.56
N GLU A 251 2.82 -28.17 15.78
CA GLU A 251 3.14 -28.81 17.07
C GLU A 251 3.15 -27.80 18.21
N ARG A 252 3.68 -26.58 17.99
CA ARG A 252 3.68 -25.51 19.01
C ARG A 252 2.29 -24.98 19.29
N VAL A 253 1.45 -24.80 18.26
CA VAL A 253 0.06 -24.34 18.41
C VAL A 253 -0.78 -25.41 19.08
N VAL A 254 -0.69 -26.67 18.66
CA VAL A 254 -1.40 -27.81 19.27
C VAL A 254 -0.96 -28.01 20.72
N ARG A 255 0.35 -27.96 21.03
CA ARG A 255 0.82 -27.98 22.42
C ARG A 255 0.23 -26.83 23.23
N ARG A 256 0.15 -25.62 22.67
CA ARG A 256 -0.39 -24.46 23.40
C ARG A 256 -1.90 -24.57 23.63
N VAL A 257 -2.66 -25.03 22.64
CA VAL A 257 -4.11 -25.25 22.74
C VAL A 257 -4.45 -26.39 23.70
N LEU A 258 -3.65 -27.46 23.74
CA LEU A 258 -3.83 -28.57 24.67
C LEU A 258 -3.40 -28.20 26.10
N LEU A 259 -2.33 -27.42 26.27
CA LEU A 259 -1.92 -26.90 27.57
C LEU A 259 -2.89 -25.84 28.14
N ASP A 260 -3.60 -25.10 27.29
CA ASP A 260 -4.69 -24.21 27.73
C ASP A 260 -5.96 -24.98 28.09
N ARG A 261 -6.25 -26.11 27.42
CA ARG A 261 -7.38 -26.99 27.76
C ARG A 261 -7.26 -27.67 29.13
N ASP A 262 -6.05 -28.04 29.55
CA ASP A 262 -5.81 -28.56 30.91
C ASP A 262 -5.86 -27.47 32.00
N ARG A 263 -5.84 -26.18 31.63
CA ARG A 263 -5.94 -25.05 32.57
C ARG A 263 -7.36 -24.52 32.76
N THR A 264 -8.26 -24.78 31.83
CA THR A 264 -9.68 -24.39 31.93
C THR A 264 -10.56 -25.63 32.06
N GLY A 265 -10.43 -26.35 33.17
CA GLY A 265 -11.39 -27.39 33.53
C GLY A 265 -12.72 -26.77 33.92
N ASP A 266 -13.68 -26.70 33.00
CA ASP A 266 -15.11 -26.79 33.31
C ASP A 266 -15.94 -26.87 32.02
N VAL A 267 -16.79 -27.90 31.88
CA VAL A 267 -18.19 -27.83 31.42
C VAL A 267 -18.85 -29.18 31.72
N GLN A 268 -19.84 -29.16 32.61
CA GLN A 268 -20.80 -30.24 32.91
C GLN A 268 -21.55 -30.75 31.66
N PRO A 269 -21.98 -32.04 31.63
CA PRO A 269 -22.82 -32.55 30.56
C PRO A 269 -24.27 -32.01 30.65
N PRO A 270 -24.99 -31.92 29.50
CA PRO A 270 -26.26 -31.23 29.42
C PRO A 270 -27.44 -32.04 29.99
N ILE A 271 -28.39 -31.26 30.50
CA ILE A 271 -29.69 -31.62 31.07
C ILE A 271 -30.57 -32.29 30.00
N ALA A 272 -31.17 -33.43 30.36
CA ALA A 272 -32.13 -34.16 29.52
C ALA A 272 -33.47 -33.40 29.41
N ALA A 273 -34.02 -33.33 28.20
CA ALA A 273 -35.33 -32.75 27.93
C ALA A 273 -36.45 -33.76 28.17
N ASP A 274 -37.51 -33.31 28.84
CA ASP A 274 -38.77 -34.01 29.08
C ASP A 274 -39.50 -34.41 27.79
N GLU A 275 -39.95 -35.67 27.72
CA GLU A 275 -40.97 -36.16 26.78
C GLU A 275 -42.39 -35.78 27.24
N PRO A 276 -43.34 -35.51 26.31
CA PRO A 276 -44.75 -35.62 26.62
C PRO A 276 -45.34 -36.97 26.15
N ALA A 277 -46.09 -37.59 27.04
CA ALA A 277 -46.80 -38.85 26.84
C ALA A 277 -48.07 -38.73 25.98
N ALA A 278 -48.29 -39.71 25.09
CA ALA A 278 -49.60 -40.24 24.64
C ALA A 278 -49.32 -41.53 23.82
N SER A 279 -49.48 -42.75 24.37
CA SER A 279 -50.70 -43.56 24.56
C SER A 279 -51.25 -44.27 23.30
N SER A 280 -51.52 -45.57 23.47
CA SER A 280 -52.34 -46.54 22.70
C SER A 280 -51.69 -47.13 21.43
N ALA A 281 -51.35 -48.42 21.37
CA ALA A 281 -52.11 -49.69 21.52
C ALA A 281 -52.40 -50.32 20.15
N GLU A 282 -51.56 -51.29 19.74
CA GLU A 282 -51.88 -52.68 19.36
C GLU A 282 -50.58 -53.42 19.02
#